data_AF-A0A3P1BGV8-F1
#
_entry.id   AF-A0A3P1BGV8-F1
#
_cell.length_a   1.000
_cell.length_b   1.000
_cell.length_c   1.000
_cell.angle_alpha   90.00
_cell.angle_beta   90.00
_cell.angle_gamma   90.00
#
_symmetry.space_group_name_H-M   'P 1'
#
loop_
_entity.id
_entity.type
_entity.pdbx_description
1 polymer ?
#
loop_
_entity_poly.entity_id
_entity_poly.type
_entity_poly.pdbx_seq_one_letter_code
_entity_poly.pdbx_strand_id
1 'polypeptide(L)'
;MSRKWILPALCFCTVLLPSLYSHSMRSTENRITDSHESRKLTEEKKTKVFAHNPLVLDGIELDYSFFSLTSRGKLAVVAGDPNSADAVKIPFRAYLRRDGKPLNKGQATTVCERDEVELSEVLASAQVGDELVIEPTRKEDAVAKRIIRLKLFWFLKLPFQKGDGC
;
A
#
# COMPACT_ATOMS: atom_id res chain seq x y z
N MET A 1 -16.15 -36.39 -42.27
CA MET A 1 -17.34 -35.57 -41.93
C MET A 1 -17.07 -34.84 -40.61
N SER A 2 -16.54 -33.63 -40.72
CA SER A 2 -17.13 -32.33 -40.30
C SER A 2 -17.00 -32.02 -38.80
N ARG A 3 -15.94 -31.26 -38.48
CA ARG A 3 -15.76 -30.52 -37.22
C ARG A 3 -16.41 -29.15 -37.37
N LYS A 4 -17.34 -28.79 -36.49
CA LYS A 4 -17.97 -27.46 -36.46
C LYS A 4 -17.30 -26.62 -35.37
N TRP A 5 -16.60 -25.57 -35.79
CA TRP A 5 -16.14 -24.49 -34.92
C TRP A 5 -17.24 -23.44 -34.84
N ILE A 6 -17.59 -22.98 -33.64
CA ILE A 6 -18.49 -21.85 -33.42
C ILE A 6 -17.73 -20.82 -32.60
N LEU A 7 -17.39 -19.70 -33.26
CA LEU A 7 -16.98 -18.43 -32.68
C LEU A 7 -18.12 -17.44 -32.91
N PRO A 8 -18.63 -16.75 -31.88
CA PRO A 8 -19.26 -15.44 -32.04
C PRO A 8 -18.38 -14.39 -31.35
N ALA A 9 -17.71 -13.52 -32.11
CA ALA A 9 -18.26 -12.26 -32.63
C ALA A 9 -18.31 -11.16 -31.54
N LEU A 10 -17.32 -10.27 -31.65
CA LEU A 10 -17.21 -8.99 -30.94
C LEU A 10 -18.47 -8.14 -31.10
N CYS A 11 -18.97 -7.59 -30.00
CA CYS A 11 -19.87 -6.45 -29.99
C CYS A 11 -19.13 -5.24 -29.41
N PHE A 12 -18.62 -4.40 -30.30
CA PHE A 12 -18.26 -3.02 -30.00
C PHE A 12 -19.56 -2.21 -29.92
N CYS A 13 -19.91 -1.72 -28.73
CA CYS A 13 -20.89 -0.65 -28.56
C CYS A 13 -20.18 0.59 -28.02
N THR A 14 -19.64 1.41 -28.92
CA THR A 14 -19.28 2.79 -28.65
C THR A 14 -20.55 3.64 -28.70
N VAL A 15 -21.03 4.11 -27.55
CA VAL A 15 -22.08 5.14 -27.50
C VAL A 15 -21.40 6.50 -27.47
N LEU A 16 -21.44 7.18 -28.62
CA LEU A 16 -21.17 8.60 -28.78
C LEU A 16 -22.30 9.40 -28.10
N LEU A 17 -21.97 10.25 -27.15
CA LEU A 17 -22.88 11.29 -26.66
C LEU A 17 -22.55 12.63 -27.33
N PRO A 18 -23.58 13.40 -27.75
CA PRO A 18 -23.43 14.62 -28.53
C PRO A 18 -23.04 15.82 -27.67
N SER A 19 -22.08 16.60 -28.20
CA SER A 19 -21.71 17.94 -27.78
C SER A 19 -22.69 18.98 -28.35
N LEU A 20 -23.49 19.64 -27.51
CA LEU A 20 -24.16 20.91 -27.81
C LEU A 20 -24.48 21.63 -26.49
N TYR A 21 -23.87 22.79 -26.22
CA TYR A 21 -24.51 24.09 -26.42
C TYR A 21 -23.64 25.22 -25.87
N SER A 22 -23.51 26.24 -26.70
CA SER A 22 -22.78 27.49 -26.50
C SER A 22 -23.65 28.50 -25.74
N HIS A 23 -23.06 29.30 -24.84
CA HIS A 23 -23.45 30.71 -24.77
C HIS A 23 -22.34 31.60 -24.23
N SER A 24 -21.89 32.46 -25.15
CA SER A 24 -21.20 33.73 -24.95
C SER A 24 -21.94 34.64 -23.97
N MET A 25 -21.19 35.24 -23.04
CA MET A 25 -21.41 36.59 -22.54
C MET A 25 -20.03 37.23 -22.33
N ARG A 26 -19.64 38.07 -23.30
CA ARG A 26 -18.67 39.15 -23.08
C ARG A 26 -19.31 40.15 -22.13
N SER A 27 -18.66 40.47 -21.02
CA SER A 27 -18.86 41.75 -20.33
C SER A 27 -17.55 42.51 -20.33
N THR A 28 -17.62 43.67 -20.96
CA THR A 28 -16.62 44.73 -21.06
C THR A 28 -16.21 45.26 -19.68
N GLU A 29 -14.89 45.22 -19.45
CA GLU A 29 -14.00 46.28 -18.97
C GLU A 29 -14.60 47.47 -18.19
N ASN A 30 -14.06 47.75 -17.00
CA ASN A 30 -13.84 49.10 -16.47
C ASN A 30 -12.80 49.13 -15.32
N ARG A 31 -11.67 49.80 -15.61
CA ARG A 31 -10.80 50.64 -14.75
C ARG A 31 -10.39 50.22 -13.32
N ILE A 32 -9.09 49.89 -13.22
CA ILE A 32 -8.03 50.54 -12.40
C ILE A 32 -8.48 51.32 -11.16
N THR A 33 -8.14 50.84 -9.96
CA THR A 33 -7.18 51.51 -9.03
C THR A 33 -6.81 50.57 -7.88
N ASP A 34 -5.50 50.47 -7.64
CA ASP A 34 -4.81 50.30 -6.36
C ASP A 34 -5.55 49.61 -5.21
N SER A 35 -5.03 48.46 -4.79
CA SER A 35 -4.24 48.44 -3.56
C SER A 35 -3.78 47.03 -3.21
N HIS A 36 -2.57 47.03 -2.70
CA HIS A 36 -1.76 45.92 -2.26
C HIS A 36 -2.40 45.26 -1.02
N GLU A 37 -3.11 44.15 -1.20
CA GLU A 37 -3.38 43.23 -0.09
C GLU A 37 -3.12 41.80 -0.55
N SER A 38 -1.84 41.44 -0.53
CA SER A 38 -1.37 40.06 -0.47
C SER A 38 -2.01 39.36 0.72
N ARG A 39 -3.23 38.86 0.52
CA ARG A 39 -3.79 37.80 1.34
C ARG A 39 -2.96 36.57 1.10
N LYS A 40 -1.90 36.50 1.89
CA LYS A 40 -1.12 35.32 2.22
C LYS A 40 -2.11 34.27 2.74
N LEU A 41 -2.72 33.53 1.81
CA LEU A 41 -3.30 32.22 2.06
C LEU A 41 -2.12 31.36 2.50
N THR A 42 -1.82 31.43 3.79
CA THR A 42 -0.98 30.47 4.46
C THR A 42 -1.76 29.17 4.34
N GLU A 43 -1.44 28.40 3.30
CA GLU A 43 -1.67 26.97 3.33
C GLU A 43 -0.94 26.47 4.56
N GLU A 44 -1.66 26.36 5.67
CA GLU A 44 -1.34 25.41 6.71
C GLU A 44 -1.42 24.04 6.05
N LYS A 45 -0.33 23.65 5.37
CA LYS A 45 -0.03 22.26 5.09
C LYS A 45 0.11 21.64 6.47
N LYS A 46 -1.03 21.14 6.98
CA LYS A 46 -1.15 20.47 8.26
C LYS A 46 -0.23 19.25 8.16
N THR A 47 1.03 19.43 8.54
CA THR A 47 2.04 18.38 8.52
C THR A 47 1.53 17.32 9.47
N LYS A 48 0.90 16.28 8.90
CA LYS A 48 0.44 15.12 9.65
C LYS A 48 1.71 14.56 10.28
N VAL A 49 1.87 14.74 11.59
CA VAL A 49 3.04 14.26 12.30
C VAL A 49 2.91 12.74 12.34
N PHE A 50 3.65 12.06 11.47
CA PHE A 50 3.71 10.62 11.48
C PHE A 50 4.52 10.20 12.71
N ALA A 51 3.83 9.71 13.75
CA ALA A 51 4.49 9.18 14.95
C ALA A 51 5.40 7.98 14.63
N HIS A 52 5.18 7.35 13.48
CA HIS A 52 5.82 6.15 13.01
C HIS A 52 5.94 6.15 11.49
N ASN A 53 7.04 5.60 10.96
CA ASN A 53 7.22 5.34 9.53
C ASN A 53 6.05 4.49 8.99
N PRO A 54 5.30 4.97 7.97
CA PRO A 54 4.21 4.21 7.38
C PRO A 54 4.71 2.93 6.71
N LEU A 55 3.91 1.88 6.81
CA LEU A 55 3.95 0.77 5.86
C LEU A 55 3.01 1.08 4.72
N VAL A 56 3.46 0.83 3.50
CA VAL A 56 2.64 0.97 2.31
C VAL A 56 2.58 -0.36 1.55
N LEU A 57 1.42 -0.64 0.97
CA LEU A 57 1.18 -1.77 0.09
C LEU A 57 0.75 -1.22 -1.26
N ASP A 58 1.53 -1.50 -2.31
CA ASP A 58 1.34 -0.94 -3.65
C ASP A 58 1.23 0.60 -3.67
N GLY A 59 2.00 1.25 -2.78
CA GLY A 59 2.04 2.71 -2.65
C GLY A 59 0.91 3.32 -1.81
N ILE A 60 -0.02 2.50 -1.29
CA ILE A 60 -1.12 2.96 -0.43
C ILE A 60 -0.78 2.64 1.03
N GLU A 61 -1.07 3.56 1.96
CA GLU A 61 -0.88 3.33 3.39
C GLU A 61 -1.62 2.03 3.82
N LEU A 62 -0.88 1.13 4.49
CA LEU A 62 -1.37 -0.19 4.83
C LEU A 62 -2.43 -0.10 5.93
N ASP A 63 -3.65 -0.54 5.63
CA ASP A 63 -4.67 -0.77 6.64
C ASP A 63 -4.50 -2.16 7.28
N TYR A 64 -3.98 -2.18 8.51
CA TYR A 64 -3.79 -3.39 9.30
C TYR A 64 -5.08 -4.16 9.58
N SER A 65 -6.24 -3.52 9.46
CA SER A 65 -7.55 -4.15 9.67
C SER A 65 -7.85 -5.14 8.56
N PHE A 66 -7.43 -4.87 7.31
CA PHE A 66 -7.66 -5.72 6.14
C PHE A 66 -6.47 -6.63 5.81
N PHE A 67 -5.32 -6.41 6.43
CA PHE A 67 -4.13 -7.23 6.21
C PHE A 67 -4.32 -8.67 6.69
N SER A 68 -4.00 -9.65 5.85
CA SER A 68 -4.20 -11.08 6.10
C SER A 68 -3.23 -11.96 5.31
N LEU A 69 -3.31 -13.28 5.49
CA LEU A 69 -2.51 -14.25 4.72
C LEU A 69 -2.74 -14.17 3.20
N THR A 70 -3.90 -13.68 2.78
CA THR A 70 -4.24 -13.55 1.37
C THR A 70 -3.83 -12.20 0.79
N SER A 71 -3.27 -11.29 1.59
CA SER A 71 -2.74 -10.01 1.09
C SER A 71 -1.61 -10.24 0.08
N ARG A 72 -1.64 -9.47 -1.01
CA ARG A 72 -0.70 -9.51 -2.12
C ARG A 72 -0.25 -8.10 -2.47
N GLY A 73 0.80 -7.99 -3.28
CA GLY A 73 1.37 -6.71 -3.68
C GLY A 73 2.72 -6.44 -3.05
N LYS A 74 3.25 -5.25 -3.34
CA LYS A 74 4.57 -4.82 -2.94
C LYS A 74 4.50 -4.04 -1.63
N LEU A 75 5.09 -4.62 -0.60
CA LEU A 75 5.26 -3.97 0.69
C LEU A 75 6.48 -3.05 0.66
N ALA A 76 6.35 -1.84 1.19
CA ALA A 76 7.46 -0.94 1.48
C ALA A 76 7.29 -0.23 2.82
N VAL A 77 8.41 0.23 3.37
CA VAL A 77 8.48 1.12 4.53
C VAL A 77 8.90 2.50 4.02
N VAL A 78 8.24 3.57 4.43
CA VAL A 78 8.60 4.93 3.99
C VAL A 78 8.90 5.86 5.17
N ALA A 79 9.76 6.85 4.95
CA ALA A 79 9.97 7.98 5.84
C ALA A 79 9.22 9.20 5.30
N GLY A 80 8.38 9.80 6.16
CA GLY A 80 7.54 10.94 5.80
C GLY A 80 6.12 10.54 5.37
N ASP A 81 5.47 11.45 4.64
CA ASP A 81 4.11 11.26 4.13
C ASP A 81 4.10 10.32 2.93
N PRO A 82 3.40 9.17 2.98
CA PRO A 82 3.38 8.21 1.87
C PRO A 82 2.79 8.78 0.58
N ASN A 83 2.00 9.87 0.66
CA ASN A 83 1.41 10.53 -0.51
C ASN A 83 2.28 11.67 -1.05
N SER A 84 3.40 12.00 -0.40
CA SER A 84 4.31 13.03 -0.86
C SER A 84 5.36 12.45 -1.81
N ALA A 85 5.77 13.24 -2.81
CA ALA A 85 6.91 12.91 -3.65
C ALA A 85 8.24 12.89 -2.88
N ASP A 86 8.29 13.54 -1.71
CA ASP A 86 9.47 13.59 -0.84
C ASP A 86 9.61 12.33 0.05
N ALA A 87 8.70 11.36 -0.06
CA ALA A 87 8.75 10.14 0.72
C ALA A 87 9.97 9.28 0.33
N VAL A 88 10.79 8.94 1.32
CA VAL A 88 11.99 8.12 1.10
C VAL A 88 11.70 6.69 1.53
N LYS A 89 12.01 5.71 0.68
CA LYS A 89 11.89 4.30 1.06
C LYS A 89 13.00 3.91 2.03
N ILE A 90 12.62 3.19 3.08
CA ILE A 90 13.53 2.63 4.07
C ILE A 90 13.83 1.20 3.66
N PRO A 91 15.11 0.84 3.48
CA PRO A 91 15.47 -0.53 3.18
C PRO A 91 15.22 -1.45 4.38
N PHE A 92 14.68 -2.64 4.11
CA PHE A 92 14.27 -3.57 5.16
C PHE A 92 14.40 -5.04 4.72
N ARG A 93 14.19 -5.93 5.69
CA ARG A 93 14.02 -7.37 5.50
C ARG A 93 12.63 -7.76 5.99
N ALA A 94 11.94 -8.57 5.20
CA ALA A 94 10.68 -9.19 5.59
C ALA A 94 10.85 -10.71 5.73
N TYR A 95 10.37 -11.27 6.84
CA TYR A 95 10.44 -12.71 7.09
C TYR A 95 9.33 -13.18 8.03
N LEU A 96 9.06 -14.49 8.00
CA LEU A 96 8.07 -15.11 8.87
C LEU A 96 8.68 -15.64 10.16
N ARG A 97 7.92 -15.57 11.25
CA ARG A 97 8.22 -16.13 12.55
C ARG A 97 7.03 -16.98 13.04
N ARG A 98 7.31 -18.19 13.51
CA ARG A 98 6.33 -19.09 14.16
C ARG A 98 6.82 -19.40 15.56
N ASP A 99 5.97 -19.18 16.55
CA ASP A 99 6.29 -19.41 17.97
C ASP A 99 7.62 -18.74 18.39
N GLY A 100 7.85 -17.51 17.93
CA GLY A 100 9.06 -16.75 18.23
C GLY A 100 10.31 -17.16 17.43
N LYS A 101 10.24 -18.19 16.57
CA LYS A 101 11.35 -18.68 15.76
C LYS A 101 11.18 -18.31 14.28
N PRO A 102 12.21 -17.75 13.61
CA PRO A 102 12.12 -17.44 12.19
C PRO A 102 12.01 -18.73 11.37
N LEU A 103 11.04 -18.79 10.45
CA LEU A 103 10.76 -19.98 9.63
C LEU A 103 11.80 -20.20 8.52
N ASN A 104 12.39 -19.12 7.98
CA ASN A 104 13.21 -19.16 6.77
C ASN A 104 14.72 -19.09 7.05
N LYS A 105 15.23 -19.83 8.04
CA LYS A 105 16.69 -19.98 8.22
C LYS A 105 17.35 -20.91 7.19
N GLY A 106 16.56 -21.70 6.45
CA GLY A 106 17.05 -22.71 5.48
C GLY A 106 17.03 -22.29 4.00
N GLN A 107 16.32 -21.23 3.62
CA GLN A 107 16.42 -20.57 2.31
C GLN A 107 17.09 -19.19 2.47
N ALA A 108 18.10 -19.13 3.34
CA ALA A 108 18.90 -17.94 3.62
C ALA A 108 19.85 -17.58 2.47
N THR A 109 19.38 -17.66 1.24
CA THR A 109 19.94 -16.96 0.10
C THR A 109 18.84 -15.99 -0.36
N THR A 110 19.13 -14.69 -0.35
CA THR A 110 18.39 -13.63 -1.07
C THR A 110 17.03 -13.13 -0.56
N VAL A 111 16.89 -12.80 0.74
CA VAL A 111 16.20 -11.53 1.05
C VAL A 111 17.30 -10.50 1.26
N CYS A 112 17.89 -10.09 0.14
CA CYS A 112 18.73 -8.90 0.09
C CYS A 112 17.94 -7.75 0.70
N GLU A 113 18.66 -6.83 1.33
CA GLU A 113 18.12 -5.51 1.63
C GLU A 113 17.39 -4.97 0.38
N ARG A 114 16.10 -4.71 0.52
CA ARG A 114 15.26 -4.18 -0.55
C ARG A 114 14.40 -3.06 0.00
N ASP A 115 14.13 -2.09 -0.87
CA ASP A 115 13.18 -1.01 -0.59
C ASP A 115 11.73 -1.48 -0.77
N GLU A 116 11.53 -2.60 -1.47
CA GLU A 116 10.23 -3.23 -1.73
C GLU A 116 10.34 -4.77 -1.65
N VAL A 117 9.31 -5.40 -1.09
CA VAL A 117 9.21 -6.86 -1.06
C VAL A 117 7.84 -7.31 -1.55
N GLU A 118 7.82 -8.29 -2.45
CA GLU A 118 6.59 -8.93 -2.92
C GLU A 118 6.03 -9.84 -1.81
N LEU A 119 4.83 -9.52 -1.31
CA LEU A 119 4.22 -10.26 -0.20
C LEU A 119 3.94 -11.71 -0.55
N SER A 120 3.60 -12.01 -1.80
CA SER A 120 3.32 -13.38 -2.22
C SER A 120 4.52 -14.32 -2.01
N GLU A 121 5.74 -13.83 -2.21
CA GLU A 121 6.97 -14.58 -1.97
C GLU A 121 7.18 -14.85 -0.47
N VAL A 122 7.00 -13.83 0.36
CA VAL A 122 7.22 -13.94 1.82
C VAL A 122 6.15 -14.81 2.47
N LEU A 123 4.90 -14.67 2.03
CA LEU A 123 3.75 -15.34 2.62
C LEU A 123 3.49 -16.73 2.02
N ALA A 124 4.30 -17.21 1.07
CA ALA A 124 4.10 -18.48 0.38
C ALA A 124 4.00 -19.69 1.33
N SER A 125 4.71 -19.66 2.46
CA SER A 125 4.72 -20.71 3.49
C SER A 125 4.02 -20.30 4.80
N ALA A 126 3.36 -19.15 4.82
CA ALA A 126 2.73 -18.60 6.01
C ALA A 126 1.49 -19.40 6.43
N GLN A 127 1.34 -19.57 7.74
CA GLN A 127 0.17 -20.17 8.37
C GLN A 127 -0.54 -19.14 9.27
N VAL A 128 -1.78 -19.46 9.61
CA VAL A 128 -2.55 -18.63 10.55
C VAL A 128 -1.82 -18.60 11.88
N GLY A 129 -1.70 -17.41 12.47
CA GLY A 129 -1.01 -17.22 13.73
C GLY A 129 0.49 -16.95 13.61
N ASP A 130 1.10 -17.19 12.45
CA ASP A 130 2.47 -16.75 12.16
C ASP A 130 2.57 -15.22 12.23
N GLU A 131 3.78 -14.73 12.41
CA GLU A 131 4.09 -13.31 12.45
C GLU A 131 4.95 -12.94 11.24
N LEU A 132 4.50 -11.95 10.47
CA LEU A 132 5.32 -11.25 9.51
C LEU A 132 6.15 -10.21 10.25
N VAL A 133 7.47 -10.36 10.20
CA VAL A 133 8.43 -9.42 10.78
C VAL A 133 9.01 -8.57 9.67
N ILE A 134 8.95 -7.26 9.86
CA ILE A 134 9.53 -6.23 9.00
C ILE A 134 10.61 -5.55 9.81
N GLU A 135 11.87 -5.72 9.40
CA GLU A 135 13.04 -5.28 10.13
C GLU A 135 13.91 -4.38 9.23
N PRO A 136 14.00 -3.07 9.54
CA PRO A 136 14.91 -2.15 8.86
C PRO A 136 16.36 -2.65 8.95
N THR A 137 17.12 -2.45 7.87
CA THR A 137 18.54 -2.83 7.83
C THR A 137 19.44 -1.79 8.47
N ARG A 138 19.03 -0.53 8.39
CA ARG A 138 19.71 0.64 8.96
C ARG A 138 19.36 0.79 10.43
N LYS A 139 20.35 1.19 11.25
CA LYS A 139 20.18 1.30 12.72
C LYS A 139 19.35 2.52 13.10
N GLU A 140 19.53 3.61 12.36
CA GLU A 140 18.78 4.86 12.44
C GLU A 140 17.27 4.65 12.21
N ASP A 141 16.91 3.67 11.38
CA ASP A 141 15.52 3.35 11.05
C ASP A 141 14.90 2.28 11.96
N ALA A 142 15.57 1.86 13.05
CA ALA A 142 15.10 0.77 13.91
C ALA A 142 13.68 0.98 14.46
N VAL A 143 13.24 2.23 14.59
CA VAL A 143 11.87 2.61 14.99
C VAL A 143 10.79 2.12 14.00
N ALA A 144 11.17 1.85 12.75
CA ALA A 144 10.28 1.34 11.70
C ALA A 144 10.08 -0.18 11.76
N LYS A 145 10.67 -0.88 12.73
CA LYS A 145 10.44 -2.32 12.93
C LYS A 145 8.98 -2.63 13.25
N ARG A 146 8.40 -3.61 12.57
CA ARG A 146 7.00 -4.06 12.77
C ARG A 146 6.92 -5.56 12.86
N ILE A 147 5.97 -6.03 13.66
CA ILE A 147 5.60 -7.43 13.77
C ILE A 147 4.08 -7.49 13.60
N ILE A 148 3.63 -8.16 12.55
CA ILE A 148 2.22 -8.25 12.19
C ILE A 148 1.80 -9.71 12.29
N ARG A 149 0.84 -10.01 13.17
CA ARG A 149 0.30 -11.36 13.31
C ARG A 149 -0.70 -11.66 12.20
N LEU A 150 -0.46 -12.74 11.47
CA LEU A 150 -1.21 -13.14 10.29
C LEU A 150 -2.52 -13.84 10.68
N LYS A 151 -3.60 -13.38 10.06
CA LYS A 151 -4.96 -13.91 10.22
C LYS A 151 -5.41 -14.54 8.91
N LEU A 152 -6.30 -15.54 8.99
CA LEU A 152 -6.87 -16.20 7.81
C LEU A 152 -7.77 -15.25 7.02
N PHE A 153 -8.66 -14.56 7.74
CA PHE A 153 -9.53 -13.51 7.21
C PHE A 153 -9.62 -12.39 8.24
N TRP A 154 -9.79 -11.14 7.79
CA TRP A 154 -9.92 -9.99 8.68
C TRP A 154 -11.15 -10.07 9.60
N PHE A 155 -12.21 -10.75 9.15
CA PHE A 155 -13.48 -10.88 9.89
C PHE A 155 -13.55 -12.11 10.83
N LEU A 156 -12.63 -13.07 10.72
CA LEU A 156 -12.72 -14.34 11.45
C LEU A 156 -11.86 -14.30 12.73
N LYS A 157 -12.49 -14.03 13.89
CA LYS A 157 -11.86 -14.18 15.21
C LYS A 157 -11.83 -15.65 15.61
N LEU A 158 -10.83 -16.41 15.14
CA LEU A 158 -10.63 -17.78 15.61
C LEU A 158 -10.02 -17.76 17.02
N PRO A 159 -10.57 -18.52 17.99
CA PRO A 159 -9.94 -18.70 19.29
C PRO A 159 -8.65 -19.53 19.09
N PHE A 160 -7.50 -18.86 19.05
CA PHE A 160 -6.21 -19.53 19.02
C PHE A 160 -5.90 -20.06 20.42
N GLN A 161 -6.21 -21.33 20.67
CA GLN A 161 -5.69 -22.01 21.85
C GLN A 161 -4.22 -22.31 21.59
N LYS A 162 -3.36 -21.65 22.36
CA LYS A 162 -1.93 -21.99 22.43
C LYS A 162 -1.88 -23.39 23.04
N GLY A 163 -1.57 -24.39 22.23
CA GLY A 163 -1.40 -25.76 22.73
C GLY A 163 -0.17 -25.79 23.61
N ASP A 164 -0.36 -26.08 24.90
CA ASP A 164 0.73 -26.42 25.80
C ASP A 164 1.25 -27.79 25.37
N GLY A 165 2.26 -27.79 24.50
CA GLY A 165 2.89 -29.02 24.01
C GLY A 165 3.39 -29.88 25.17
N CYS A 166 2.99 -31.14 25.18
CA CYS A 166 3.56 -32.20 26.04
C CYS A 166 4.96 -32.60 25.56
#